data_AF-A0A841PF64-F1
#
_entry.id   AF-A0A841PF64-F1
#
_cell.length_a   1.000
_cell.length_b   1.000
_cell.length_c   1.000
_cell.angle_alpha   90.00
_cell.angle_beta   90.00
_cell.angle_gamma   90.00
#
_symmetry.space_group_name_H-M   'P 1'
#
loop_
_entity.id
_entity.type
_entity.pdbx_description
1 polymer ?
#
loop_
_entity_poly.entity_id
_entity_poly.type
_entity_poly.pdbx_seq_one_letter_code
_entity_poly.pdbx_strand_id
1 'polypeptide(L)'
;MNNHSIELRDDLNHTLVKTIYEFGIVNIPVLAAQVAGRHSDLSLADAERLVLGFAEFYSAPIEFDRSGCDWRTREPVGRDNDGLLLEIVQNEFGRAA
;
A
#
# COMPACT_ATOMS: atom_id res chain seq x y z
N MET A 1 1.67 14.29 -21.60
CA MET A 1 1.57 12.86 -21.24
C MET A 1 2.11 12.66 -19.84
N ASN A 2 1.44 13.18 -18.80
CA ASN A 2 1.90 13.08 -17.41
C ASN A 2 0.81 12.62 -16.41
N ASN A 3 -0.48 12.54 -16.79
CA ASN A 3 -1.54 12.21 -15.83
C ASN A 3 -1.50 10.74 -15.37
N HIS A 4 -1.28 9.78 -16.28
CA HIS A 4 -1.29 8.36 -15.93
C HIS A 4 -0.24 7.97 -14.88
N SER A 5 0.95 8.58 -14.92
CA SER A 5 2.00 8.33 -13.93
C SER A 5 1.67 8.92 -12.55
N ILE A 6 0.97 10.06 -12.53
CA ILE A 6 0.49 10.69 -11.29
C ILE A 6 -0.65 9.86 -10.69
N GLU A 7 -1.62 9.44 -11.49
CA GLU A 7 -2.74 8.59 -11.07
C GLU A 7 -2.26 7.26 -10.46
N LEU A 8 -1.29 6.59 -11.11
CA LEU A 8 -0.70 5.36 -10.59
C LEU A 8 0.04 5.60 -9.26
N ARG A 9 0.81 6.68 -9.16
CA ARG A 9 1.53 7.05 -7.93
C ARG A 9 0.56 7.31 -6.78
N ASP A 10 -0.50 8.08 -7.02
CA ASP A 10 -1.48 8.43 -5.99
C ASP A 10 -2.29 7.21 -5.54
N ASP A 11 -2.65 6.32 -6.47
CA ASP A 11 -3.32 5.06 -6.15
C ASP A 11 -2.42 4.11 -5.33
N LEU A 12 -1.15 3.97 -5.71
CA LEU A 12 -0.16 3.21 -4.93
C LEU A 12 -0.02 3.79 -3.52
N ASN A 13 0.13 5.12 -3.43
CA ASN A 13 0.30 5.80 -2.16
C ASN A 13 -0.89 5.60 -1.24
N HIS A 14 -2.10 5.87 -1.74
CA HIS A 14 -3.33 5.69 -0.98
C HIS A 14 -3.54 4.23 -0.55
N THR A 15 -3.32 3.28 -1.48
CA THR A 15 -3.49 1.84 -1.21
C THR A 15 -2.54 1.39 -0.10
N LEU A 16 -1.26 1.75 -0.15
CA LEU A 16 -0.30 1.33 0.87
C LEU A 16 -0.55 1.99 2.21
N VAL A 17 -0.76 3.31 2.25
CA VAL A 17 -1.01 4.03 3.51
C VAL A 17 -2.25 3.46 4.21
N LYS A 18 -3.33 3.24 3.46
CA LYS A 18 -4.54 2.61 3.99
C LYS A 18 -4.25 1.20 4.52
N THR A 19 -3.51 0.41 3.75
CA THR A 19 -3.16 -0.97 4.15
C THR A 19 -2.32 -0.99 5.43
N ILE A 20 -1.32 -0.14 5.53
CA ILE A 20 -0.46 -0.03 6.72
C ILE A 20 -1.31 0.40 7.93
N TYR A 21 -2.20 1.37 7.75
CA TYR A 21 -3.09 1.82 8.81
C TYR A 21 -4.01 0.69 9.29
N GLU A 22 -4.69 0.00 8.37
CA GLU A 22 -5.67 -1.03 8.69
C GLU A 22 -5.04 -2.32 9.22
N PHE A 23 -3.89 -2.74 8.70
CA PHE A 23 -3.32 -4.08 8.93
C PHE A 23 -1.92 -4.08 9.55
N GLY A 24 -1.19 -2.97 9.52
CA GLY A 24 0.14 -2.82 10.11
C GLY A 24 1.27 -3.54 9.35
N ILE A 25 0.96 -4.12 8.20
CA ILE A 25 1.87 -4.93 7.36
C ILE A 25 1.37 -4.89 5.93
N VAL A 26 2.24 -5.15 4.95
CA VAL A 26 1.89 -5.13 3.53
C VAL A 26 2.22 -6.48 2.90
N ASN A 27 1.21 -7.12 2.33
CA ASN A 27 1.40 -8.31 1.49
C ASN A 27 1.66 -7.90 0.03
N ILE A 28 2.90 -8.03 -0.41
CA ILE A 28 3.32 -7.54 -1.74
C ILE A 28 2.55 -8.22 -2.87
N PRO A 29 2.48 -9.57 -2.95
CA PRO A 29 1.75 -10.22 -4.04
C PRO A 29 0.27 -9.84 -4.10
N VAL A 30 -0.40 -9.74 -2.95
CA VAL A 30 -1.83 -9.40 -2.91
C VAL A 30 -2.09 -7.97 -3.37
N LEU A 31 -1.32 -7.00 -2.85
CA LEU A 31 -1.48 -5.61 -3.25
C LEU A 31 -1.08 -5.39 -4.72
N ALA A 32 -0.03 -6.05 -5.19
CA ALA A 32 0.40 -5.97 -6.58
C ALA A 32 -0.68 -6.47 -7.54
N ALA A 33 -1.32 -7.60 -7.23
CA ALA A 33 -2.45 -8.10 -8.02
C ALA A 33 -3.64 -7.14 -8.01
N GLN A 34 -3.91 -6.50 -6.86
CA GLN A 34 -4.99 -5.52 -6.74
C GLN A 34 -4.71 -4.24 -7.55
N VAL A 35 -3.47 -3.75 -7.55
CA VAL A 35 -3.04 -2.56 -8.30
C VAL A 35 -3.00 -2.86 -9.81
N ALA A 36 -2.39 -3.97 -10.23
CA ALA A 36 -2.39 -4.40 -11.63
C ALA A 36 -3.82 -4.63 -12.17
N GLY A 37 -4.75 -5.08 -11.32
CA GLY A 37 -6.15 -5.21 -11.69
C GLY A 37 -6.87 -3.89 -11.95
N ARG A 38 -6.36 -2.75 -11.42
CA ARG A 38 -6.89 -1.40 -11.66
C ARG A 38 -6.20 -0.67 -12.82
N HIS A 39 -4.96 -1.05 -13.13
CA HIS A 39 -4.12 -0.41 -14.17
C HIS A 39 -3.77 -1.43 -15.25
N SER A 40 -4.55 -1.46 -16.33
CA SER A 40 -4.46 -2.50 -17.37
C SER A 40 -3.14 -2.52 -18.15
N ASP A 41 -2.38 -1.43 -18.12
CA ASP A 41 -1.05 -1.28 -18.72
C ASP A 41 0.09 -1.68 -17.78
N LEU A 42 -0.20 -1.92 -16.50
CA LEU A 42 0.78 -2.31 -15.50
C LEU A 42 0.90 -3.83 -15.42
N SER A 43 2.09 -4.36 -15.75
CA SER A 43 2.36 -5.79 -15.58
C SER A 43 2.37 -6.16 -14.09
N LEU A 44 1.98 -7.39 -13.75
CA LEU A 44 2.02 -7.86 -12.36
C LEU A 44 3.44 -7.75 -11.76
N ALA A 45 4.47 -8.05 -12.55
CA ALA A 45 5.85 -7.96 -12.10
C ALA A 45 6.28 -6.50 -11.80
N ASP A 46 5.79 -5.54 -12.58
CA ASP A 46 6.06 -4.13 -12.33
C ASP A 46 5.24 -3.61 -11.15
N ALA A 47 4.00 -4.08 -11.00
CA ALA A 47 3.20 -3.81 -9.80
C ALA A 47 3.88 -4.33 -8.53
N GLU A 48 4.43 -5.55 -8.53
CA GLU A 48 5.18 -6.10 -7.38
C GLU A 48 6.39 -5.22 -7.03
N ARG A 49 7.15 -4.77 -8.03
CA ARG A 49 8.31 -3.87 -7.82
C ARG A 49 7.89 -2.52 -7.25
N LEU A 50 6.81 -1.94 -7.76
CA LEU A 50 6.30 -0.65 -7.30
C LEU A 50 5.76 -0.74 -5.87
N VAL A 51 4.95 -1.76 -5.58
CA VAL A 51 4.40 -2.00 -4.24
C VAL A 51 5.52 -2.25 -3.24
N LEU A 52 6.53 -3.06 -3.59
CA LEU A 52 7.70 -3.29 -2.73
C LEU A 52 8.45 -1.97 -2.47
N GLY A 53 8.76 -1.20 -3.51
CA GLY A 53 9.48 0.06 -3.35
C GLY A 53 8.74 1.08 -2.48
N PHE A 54 7.41 1.16 -2.60
CA PHE A 54 6.60 2.03 -1.73
C PHE A 54 6.51 1.49 -0.29
N ALA A 55 6.43 0.17 -0.11
CA ALA A 55 6.41 -0.42 1.23
C ALA A 55 7.74 -0.16 1.96
N GLU A 56 8.86 -0.31 1.26
CA GLU A 56 10.19 0.03 1.75
C GLU A 56 10.33 1.53 2.06
N PHE A 57 9.81 2.40 1.19
CA PHE A 57 9.78 3.85 1.42
C PHE A 57 9.07 4.22 2.72
N TYR A 58 7.94 3.55 3.02
CA TYR A 58 7.21 3.74 4.26
C TYR A 58 7.76 2.96 5.46
N SER A 59 8.86 2.21 5.28
CA SER A 59 9.38 1.28 6.30
C SER A 59 8.30 0.33 6.83
N ALA A 60 7.36 -0.05 5.98
CA ALA A 60 6.26 -0.92 6.34
C ALA A 60 6.77 -2.34 6.60
N PRO A 61 6.22 -3.08 7.58
CA PRO A 61 6.41 -4.52 7.65
C PRO A 61 5.90 -5.18 6.37
N ILE A 62 6.62 -6.20 5.89
CA ILE A 62 6.36 -6.82 4.57
C ILE A 62 6.17 -8.33 4.70
N GLU A 63 5.21 -8.88 3.97
CA GLU A 63 5.05 -10.31 3.77
C GLU A 63 4.92 -10.68 2.27
N PHE A 64 5.29 -11.92 1.94
CA PHE A 64 5.28 -12.46 0.58
C PHE A 64 4.38 -13.71 0.47
N ASP A 65 3.24 -13.71 1.16
CA ASP A 65 2.26 -14.80 1.04
C ASP A 65 1.45 -14.67 -0.25
N ARG A 66 1.75 -15.53 -1.22
CA ARG A 66 1.04 -15.61 -2.50
C ARG A 66 -0.30 -16.32 -2.42
N SER A 67 -0.55 -17.13 -1.39
CA SER A 67 -1.86 -17.75 -1.20
C SER A 67 -2.91 -16.67 -0.89
N GLY A 68 -2.47 -15.61 -0.21
CA GLY A 68 -3.32 -14.55 0.31
C GLY A 68 -4.38 -15.07 1.28
N CYS A 69 -4.24 -16.31 1.77
CA CYS A 69 -5.18 -16.92 2.69
C CYS A 69 -5.11 -16.20 4.03
N ASP A 70 -3.91 -16.10 4.60
CA ASP A 70 -3.69 -15.44 5.89
C ASP A 70 -4.02 -13.94 5.79
N TRP A 71 -3.64 -13.30 4.68
CA TRP A 71 -3.92 -11.89 4.42
C TRP A 71 -5.42 -11.58 4.33
N ARG A 72 -6.20 -12.38 3.58
CA ARG A 72 -7.65 -12.15 3.40
C ARG A 72 -8.46 -12.40 4.67
N THR A 73 -7.93 -13.21 5.58
CA THR A 73 -8.57 -13.51 6.87
C THR A 73 -8.07 -12.64 8.00
N ARG A 74 -7.10 -11.74 7.75
CA ARG A 74 -6.51 -10.88 8.76
C ARG A 74 -7.54 -9.86 9.22
N GLU A 75 -7.82 -9.82 10.52
CA GLU A 75 -8.69 -8.79 11.08
C GLU A 75 -7.97 -7.43 11.06
N PRO A 76 -8.68 -6.33 10.71
CA PRO A 76 -8.12 -5.00 10.81
C PRO A 76 -7.76 -4.68 12.27
N VAL A 77 -6.54 -4.19 12.49
CA VAL A 77 -5.99 -3.86 13.81
C VAL A 77 -6.10 -2.35 14.13
N GLY A 78 -6.90 -1.61 13.36
CA GLY A 78 -6.82 -0.14 13.20
C GLY A 78 -6.90 0.77 14.43
N ARG A 79 -7.08 0.27 15.67
CA ARG A 79 -6.91 1.07 16.91
C ARG A 79 -5.51 0.93 17.53
N ASP A 80 -4.78 -0.14 17.25
CA ASP A 80 -3.47 -0.42 17.85
C ASP A 80 -2.31 0.05 16.97
N ASN A 81 -2.60 0.51 15.75
CA ASN A 81 -1.62 0.98 14.75
C ASN A 81 -1.38 2.49 14.76
N ASP A 82 -1.99 3.24 15.68
CA ASP A 82 -1.74 4.67 15.85
C ASP A 82 -0.24 4.88 16.16
N GLY A 83 0.51 5.35 15.15
CA GLY A 83 1.96 5.58 15.23
C GLY A 83 2.84 4.67 14.36
N LEU A 84 2.29 3.67 13.66
CA LEU A 84 3.06 2.87 12.68
C LEU A 84 3.35 3.62 11.38
N LEU A 85 2.50 4.60 11.04
CA LEU A 85 2.82 5.57 10.00
C LEU A 85 3.66 6.68 10.62
N LEU A 86 4.86 6.92 10.07
CA LEU A 86 5.63 8.13 10.38
C LEU A 86 4.70 9.35 10.30
N GLU A 87 4.78 10.26 11.27
CA GLU A 87 4.01 11.52 11.31
C GLU A 87 4.12 12.35 10.00
N ILE A 88 5.12 12.05 9.17
CA ILE A 88 5.33 12.58 7.82
C ILE A 88 4.08 12.37 6.93
N VAL A 89 3.37 11.25 7.04
CA VAL A 89 2.17 10.98 6.23
C VAL A 89 0.93 11.72 6.74
N GLN A 90 0.84 11.96 8.06
CA GLN A 90 -0.32 12.64 8.65
C GLN A 90 -0.37 14.13 8.29
N ASN A 91 0.77 14.77 8.04
CA ASN A 91 0.82 16.19 7.69
C ASN A 91 0.49 16.51 6.22
N GLU A 92 0.48 15.54 5.31
CA GLU A 92 0.16 15.79 3.90
C GLU A 92 -1.32 15.56 3.52
N PHE A 93 -2.12 14.94 4.39
CA PHE A 93 -3.52 14.60 4.10
C PHE A 93 -4.56 15.14 5.10
N GLY A 94 -4.17 16.05 5.99
CA GLY A 94 -5.11 16.95 6.64
C GLY A 94 -5.11 16.86 8.16
N ARG A 95 -4.45 17.85 8.78
CA ARG A 95 -5.13 18.66 9.80
C ARG A 95 -5.05 20.11 9.36
N ALA A 96 -6.21 20.66 8.99
CA ALA A 96 -6.41 22.09 9.13
C ALA A 96 -6.19 22.43 10.61
N ALA A 97 -5.41 23.49 10.86
CA ALA A 97 -5.33 24.14 12.16
C ALA A 97 -6.69 24.68 12.60
#